data_AF-A0A7C1P5R1-F1
#
_entry.id   AF-A0A7C1P5R1-F1
#
_cell.length_a   1.000
_cell.length_b   1.000
_cell.length_c   1.000
_cell.angle_alpha   90.00
_cell.angle_beta   90.00
_cell.angle_gamma   90.00
#
_symmetry.space_group_name_H-M   'P 1'
#
loop_
_entity.id
_entity.type
_entity.pdbx_description
1 polymer ?
#
loop_
_entity_poly.entity_id
_entity_poly.type
_entity_poly.pdbx_seq_one_letter_code
_entity_poly.pdbx_strand_id
1 'polypeptide(L)'
;MAILYTAHGHATGGRSGHGASDNGVLDVTLTTPKELGGDGATGTNPEQLFAVGYSACFLGALKAVAGKEKVKIPENAKVHADVGIGPREDGTGFGIEVKLSVEIPGMERELAEERASANARLILKILPVLDDFDRAVENLPPELQGVGWVEGILLIQRKLHQILEAEGLREIAAEGQPFDPAYHEAVAQSDDSRYPEGTVTHVARKGYLLGERVLRPALVHVATSRETP
;
A
#
# COMPACT_ATOMS: atom_id res chain seq x y z
N MET A 1 -24.80 21.65 6.71
CA MET A 1 -23.46 22.28 6.54
C MET A 1 -23.68 23.74 6.16
N ALA A 2 -23.02 24.69 6.83
CA ALA A 2 -23.08 26.09 6.45
C ALA A 2 -22.04 26.35 5.34
N ILE A 3 -22.48 26.91 4.20
CA ILE A 3 -21.58 27.31 3.12
C ILE A 3 -20.90 28.60 3.56
N LEU A 4 -19.57 28.58 3.71
CA LEU A 4 -18.79 29.75 4.16
C LEU A 4 -18.40 30.66 2.99
N TYR A 5 -18.23 30.10 1.80
CA TYR A 5 -17.82 30.81 0.60
C TYR A 5 -18.24 30.05 -0.65
N THR A 6 -18.70 30.77 -1.67
CA THR A 6 -19.02 30.26 -3.00
C THR A 6 -18.27 31.09 -4.04
N ALA A 7 -17.46 30.43 -4.87
CA ALA A 7 -16.87 31.04 -6.07
C ALA A 7 -17.79 30.81 -7.27
N HIS A 8 -17.79 31.78 -8.21
CA HIS A 8 -18.55 31.69 -9.45
C HIS A 8 -17.61 31.87 -10.65
N GLY A 9 -17.84 31.09 -11.70
CA GLY A 9 -17.13 31.17 -12.96
C GLY A 9 -17.88 30.43 -14.06
N HIS A 10 -17.50 30.70 -15.30
CA HIS A 10 -18.15 30.22 -16.50
C HIS A 10 -17.13 29.90 -17.60
N ALA A 11 -17.52 29.09 -18.57
CA ALA A 11 -16.71 28.79 -19.74
C ALA A 11 -17.57 28.79 -21.01
N THR A 12 -16.98 29.21 -22.12
CA THR A 12 -17.59 29.19 -23.47
C THR A 12 -16.69 28.43 -24.44
N GLY A 13 -17.26 27.79 -25.47
CA GLY A 13 -16.48 27.01 -26.45
C GLY A 13 -16.01 25.63 -25.98
N GLY A 14 -16.36 25.21 -24.76
CA GLY A 14 -16.00 23.90 -24.23
C GLY A 14 -14.50 23.80 -23.96
N ARG A 15 -13.84 22.74 -24.48
CA ARG A 15 -12.40 22.49 -24.26
C ARG A 15 -11.48 23.38 -25.11
N SER A 16 -12.03 24.04 -26.13
CA SER A 16 -11.30 24.96 -27.00
C SER A 16 -12.05 26.28 -27.05
N GLY A 17 -11.74 27.16 -26.09
CA GLY A 17 -12.52 28.37 -25.85
C GLY A 17 -11.94 29.21 -24.72
N HIS A 18 -12.79 29.68 -23.82
CA HIS A 18 -12.40 30.63 -22.78
C HIS A 18 -13.15 30.33 -21.48
N GLY A 19 -12.43 30.42 -20.35
CA GLY A 19 -12.99 30.27 -19.01
C GLY A 19 -12.62 31.47 -18.14
N ALA A 20 -13.61 31.98 -17.39
CA ALA A 20 -13.41 33.12 -16.50
C ALA A 20 -14.19 32.98 -15.19
N SER A 21 -13.63 33.51 -14.10
CA SER A 21 -14.35 33.76 -12.85
C SER A 21 -15.13 35.07 -12.92
N ASP A 22 -16.25 35.18 -12.21
CA ASP A 22 -17.12 36.37 -12.25
C ASP A 22 -16.44 37.66 -11.74
N ASN A 23 -15.40 37.53 -10.91
CA ASN A 23 -14.59 38.65 -10.44
C ASN A 23 -13.39 38.99 -11.34
N GLY A 24 -13.23 38.27 -12.47
CA GLY A 24 -12.19 38.49 -13.46
C GLY A 24 -10.77 38.12 -13.03
N VAL A 25 -10.57 37.49 -11.86
CA VAL A 25 -9.21 37.14 -11.37
C VAL A 25 -8.65 35.92 -12.11
N LEU A 26 -9.48 34.92 -12.37
CA LEU A 26 -9.18 33.82 -13.29
C LEU A 26 -9.77 34.17 -14.65
N ASP A 27 -8.92 34.30 -15.65
CA ASP A 27 -9.28 34.54 -17.04
C ASP A 27 -8.25 33.78 -17.90
N VAL A 28 -8.71 32.74 -18.59
CA VAL A 28 -7.81 31.82 -19.30
C VAL A 28 -8.38 31.37 -20.64
N THR A 29 -7.48 31.22 -21.62
CA THR A 29 -7.76 30.51 -22.86
C THR A 29 -7.70 29.00 -22.61
N LEU A 30 -8.77 28.30 -22.99
CA LEU A 30 -8.88 26.85 -22.92
C LEU A 30 -8.51 26.25 -24.28
N THR A 31 -7.67 25.22 -24.25
CA THR A 31 -7.19 24.52 -25.45
C THR A 31 -7.26 23.01 -25.21
N THR A 32 -7.57 22.27 -26.27
CA THR A 32 -7.51 20.82 -26.21
C THR A 32 -6.05 20.37 -26.39
N PRO A 33 -5.51 19.50 -25.51
CA PRO A 33 -4.16 18.94 -25.67
C PRO A 33 -4.01 18.13 -26.96
N LYS A 34 -2.79 18.03 -27.49
CA LYS A 34 -2.50 17.26 -28.73
C LYS A 34 -2.87 15.79 -28.58
N GLU A 35 -2.68 15.25 -27.39
CA GLU A 35 -2.98 13.87 -27.01
C GLU A 35 -4.48 13.56 -27.10
N LEU A 36 -5.34 14.58 -27.03
CA LEU A 36 -6.79 14.49 -27.20
C LEU A 36 -7.25 15.01 -28.57
N GLY A 37 -6.32 15.14 -29.54
CA GLY A 37 -6.63 15.58 -30.90
C GLY A 37 -6.70 17.09 -31.09
N GLY A 38 -6.19 17.88 -30.14
CA GLY A 38 -6.10 19.33 -30.26
C GLY A 38 -4.95 19.81 -31.16
N ASP A 39 -4.99 21.09 -31.50
CA ASP A 39 -4.02 21.76 -32.39
C ASP A 39 -2.71 22.15 -31.69
N GLY A 40 -2.64 22.00 -30.37
CA GLY A 40 -1.48 22.40 -29.57
C GLY A 40 -1.35 23.91 -29.41
N ALA A 41 -2.45 24.66 -29.54
CA ALA A 41 -2.48 26.08 -29.22
C ALA A 41 -2.03 26.35 -27.79
N THR A 42 -1.48 27.55 -27.56
CA THR A 42 -1.06 27.98 -26.22
C THR A 42 -2.28 28.33 -25.38
N GLY A 43 -2.46 27.62 -24.27
CA GLY A 43 -3.53 27.81 -23.32
C GLY A 43 -3.47 26.76 -22.22
N THR A 44 -4.47 26.75 -21.35
CA THR A 44 -4.64 25.68 -20.35
C THR A 44 -5.80 24.77 -20.74
N ASN A 45 -6.16 23.82 -19.89
CA ASN A 45 -7.26 22.91 -20.09
C ASN A 45 -7.97 22.61 -18.75
N PRO A 46 -9.18 22.03 -18.78
CA PRO A 46 -9.93 21.72 -17.57
C PRO A 46 -9.16 20.85 -16.57
N GLU A 47 -8.36 19.88 -17.02
CA GLU A 47 -7.61 18.98 -16.16
C GLU A 47 -6.49 19.70 -15.41
N GLN A 48 -5.76 20.60 -16.07
CA GLN A 48 -4.73 21.44 -15.43
C GLN A 48 -5.33 22.39 -14.38
N LEU A 49 -6.46 23.03 -14.69
CA LEU A 49 -7.14 23.92 -13.75
C LEU A 49 -7.64 23.14 -12.53
N PHE A 50 -8.22 21.95 -12.76
CA PHE A 50 -8.63 21.05 -11.68
C PHE A 50 -7.42 20.62 -10.85
N ALA A 51 -6.32 20.21 -11.49
CA ALA A 51 -5.11 19.76 -10.82
C ALA A 51 -4.56 20.81 -9.86
N VAL A 52 -4.45 22.07 -10.31
CA VAL A 52 -3.98 23.19 -9.48
C VAL A 52 -4.94 23.46 -8.32
N GLY A 53 -6.24 23.61 -8.61
CA GLY A 53 -7.24 23.92 -7.60
C GLY A 53 -7.37 22.82 -6.53
N TYR A 54 -7.37 21.56 -6.96
CA TYR A 54 -7.49 20.41 -6.06
C TYR A 54 -6.23 20.22 -5.21
N SER A 55 -5.04 20.41 -5.80
CA SER A 55 -3.77 20.37 -5.06
C SER A 55 -3.71 21.45 -3.98
N ALA A 56 -4.12 22.69 -4.30
CA ALA A 56 -4.14 23.80 -3.35
C ALA A 56 -5.11 23.54 -2.18
N CYS A 57 -6.31 23.04 -2.49
CA CYS A 57 -7.31 22.68 -1.49
C CYS A 57 -6.80 21.58 -0.55
N PHE A 58 -6.24 20.51 -1.11
CA PHE A 58 -5.71 19.38 -0.35
C PHE A 58 -4.53 19.80 0.54
N LEU A 59 -3.60 20.62 0.02
CA LEU A 59 -2.49 21.16 0.83
C LEU A 59 -3.00 22.02 1.99
N GLY A 60 -4.03 22.84 1.77
CA GLY A 60 -4.68 23.63 2.82
C GLY A 60 -5.29 22.75 3.92
N ALA A 61 -6.01 21.69 3.53
CA ALA A 61 -6.57 20.72 4.47
C ALA A 61 -5.47 19.99 5.26
N LEU A 62 -4.38 19.58 4.58
CA LEU A 62 -3.24 18.92 5.20
C LEU A 62 -2.59 19.83 6.26
N LYS A 63 -2.34 21.10 5.93
CA LYS A 63 -1.82 22.11 6.89
C LYS A 63 -2.76 22.28 8.09
N ALA A 64 -4.07 22.31 7.86
CA ALA A 64 -5.06 22.46 8.93
C ALA A 64 -5.10 21.25 9.88
N VAL A 65 -5.00 20.03 9.35
CA VAL A 65 -4.95 18.80 10.16
C VAL A 65 -3.62 18.72 10.93
N ALA A 66 -2.49 18.89 10.25
CA ALA A 66 -1.16 18.87 10.88
C ALA A 66 -1.05 19.90 12.03
N GLY A 67 -1.64 21.09 11.84
CA GLY A 67 -1.70 22.11 12.89
C GLY A 67 -2.43 21.68 14.16
N LYS A 68 -3.47 20.82 14.06
CA LYS A 68 -4.16 20.26 15.24
C LYS A 68 -3.28 19.29 16.01
N GLU A 69 -2.41 18.58 15.31
CA GLU A 69 -1.44 17.63 15.88
C GLU A 69 -0.11 18.31 16.26
N LYS A 70 -0.03 19.64 16.13
CA LYS A 70 1.18 20.44 16.37
C LYS A 70 2.36 20.05 15.47
N VAL A 71 2.08 19.44 14.32
CA VAL A 71 3.06 19.16 13.26
C VAL A 71 3.09 20.32 12.29
N LYS A 72 4.28 20.84 11.99
CA LYS A 72 4.45 21.97 11.07
C LYS A 72 4.80 21.46 9.68
N ILE A 73 3.89 21.67 8.73
CA ILE A 73 4.17 21.42 7.30
C ILE A 73 5.00 22.60 6.75
N PRO A 74 6.16 22.34 6.12
CA PRO A 74 6.97 23.36 5.45
C PRO A 74 6.18 24.15 4.39
N GLU A 75 6.52 25.43 4.22
CA GLU A 75 5.87 26.27 3.20
C GLU A 75 6.15 25.84 1.76
N ASN A 76 7.28 25.18 1.53
CA ASN A 76 7.66 24.62 0.25
C ASN A 76 7.15 23.18 0.02
N ALA A 77 6.29 22.66 0.90
CA ALA A 77 5.60 21.40 0.65
C ALA A 77 4.70 21.50 -0.59
N LYS A 78 4.65 20.44 -1.38
CA LYS A 78 3.89 20.38 -2.63
C LYS A 78 2.90 19.23 -2.60
N VAL A 79 1.72 19.50 -3.15
CA VAL A 79 0.77 18.46 -3.53
C VAL A 79 0.72 18.46 -5.05
N HIS A 80 0.84 17.27 -5.63
CA HIS A 80 0.71 17.05 -7.06
C HIS A 80 -0.58 16.28 -7.30
N ALA A 81 -1.43 16.82 -8.16
CA ALA A 81 -2.60 16.13 -8.67
C ALA A 81 -2.37 15.80 -10.15
N ASP A 82 -2.23 14.51 -10.45
CA ASP A 82 -2.28 14.03 -11.83
C ASP A 82 -3.75 13.81 -12.17
N VAL A 83 -4.30 14.67 -13.04
CA VAL A 83 -5.71 14.62 -13.45
C VAL A 83 -5.79 14.11 -14.88
N GLY A 84 -6.36 12.93 -15.04
CA GLY A 84 -6.58 12.28 -16.32
C GLY A 84 -8.04 12.39 -16.76
N ILE A 85 -8.25 12.41 -18.08
CA ILE A 85 -9.55 12.17 -18.70
C ILE A 85 -9.43 10.96 -19.63
N GLY A 86 -10.39 10.04 -19.54
CA GLY A 86 -10.38 8.80 -20.32
C GLY A 86 -11.78 8.24 -20.54
N PRO A 87 -11.96 7.29 -21.46
CA PRO A 87 -13.23 6.61 -21.64
C PRO A 87 -13.60 5.86 -20.36
N ARG A 88 -14.90 5.82 -20.04
CA ARG A 88 -15.41 5.01 -18.93
C ARG A 88 -15.37 3.52 -19.29
N GLU A 89 -15.24 2.66 -18.30
CA GLU A 89 -15.21 1.20 -18.48
C GLU A 89 -16.49 0.64 -19.10
N ASP A 90 -17.64 1.30 -18.88
CA ASP A 90 -18.93 0.95 -19.48
C ASP A 90 -19.02 1.29 -20.98
N GLY A 91 -17.96 1.88 -21.56
CA GLY A 91 -17.89 2.29 -22.96
C GLY A 91 -18.75 3.52 -23.28
N THR A 92 -19.38 4.14 -22.29
CA THR A 92 -20.29 5.28 -22.47
C THR A 92 -19.69 6.57 -21.90
N GLY A 93 -19.12 7.40 -22.78
CA GLY A 93 -18.61 8.71 -22.41
C GLY A 93 -17.26 8.69 -21.69
N PHE A 94 -16.97 9.77 -20.97
CA PHE A 94 -15.66 10.03 -20.37
C PHE A 94 -15.75 10.16 -18.83
N GLY A 95 -14.69 9.73 -18.15
CA GLY A 95 -14.47 9.89 -16.72
C GLY A 95 -13.23 10.73 -16.44
N ILE A 96 -13.16 11.27 -15.23
CA ILE A 96 -11.97 11.95 -14.71
C ILE A 96 -11.35 11.05 -13.65
N GLU A 97 -10.04 10.83 -13.75
CA GLU A 97 -9.23 10.15 -12.74
C GLU A 97 -8.32 11.17 -12.07
N VAL A 98 -8.16 11.08 -10.75
CA VAL A 98 -7.27 11.96 -9.99
C VAL A 98 -6.36 11.14 -9.11
N LYS A 99 -5.05 11.27 -9.32
CA LYS A 99 -4.02 10.70 -8.43
C LYS A 99 -3.33 11.83 -7.68
N LEU A 100 -3.33 11.75 -6.34
CA LEU A 100 -2.62 12.71 -5.49
C LEU A 100 -1.29 12.12 -5.02
N SER A 101 -0.24 12.93 -5.09
CA SER A 101 1.02 12.68 -4.41
C SER A 101 1.47 13.91 -3.63
N VAL A 102 2.15 13.70 -2.51
CA VAL A 102 2.55 14.77 -1.60
C VAL A 102 4.06 14.70 -1.40
N GLU A 103 4.72 15.84 -1.56
CA GLU A 103 6.15 16.04 -1.31
C GLU A 103 6.28 17.00 -0.12
N ILE A 104 6.81 16.51 0.99
CA ILE A 104 7.02 17.30 2.21
C ILE A 104 8.51 17.28 2.56
N PRO A 105 9.25 18.37 2.25
CA PRO A 105 10.69 18.43 2.50
C PRO A 105 11.04 18.19 3.96
N GLY A 106 11.96 17.27 4.23
CA GLY A 106 12.41 16.90 5.58
C GLY A 106 11.51 15.90 6.31
N MET A 107 10.41 15.45 5.69
CA MET A 107 9.53 14.40 6.22
C MET A 107 9.53 13.14 5.34
N GLU A 108 10.47 13.01 4.40
CA GLU A 108 10.55 11.89 3.46
C GLU A 108 10.72 10.56 4.20
N ARG A 109 11.62 10.56 5.21
CA ARG A 109 11.85 9.40 6.06
C ARG A 109 10.63 9.07 6.92
N GLU A 110 10.01 10.07 7.53
CA GLU A 110 8.86 9.88 8.41
C GLU A 110 7.64 9.36 7.64
N LEU A 111 7.37 9.90 6.45
CA LEU A 111 6.30 9.41 5.57
C LEU A 111 6.60 8.00 5.04
N ALA A 112 7.86 7.69 4.73
CA ALA A 112 8.27 6.33 4.34
C ALA A 112 8.11 5.34 5.50
N GLU A 113 8.52 5.73 6.71
CA GLU A 113 8.36 4.92 7.93
C GLU A 113 6.88 4.73 8.29
N GLU A 114 6.04 5.76 8.13
CA GLU A 114 4.59 5.67 8.34
C GLU A 114 3.95 4.70 7.35
N ARG A 115 4.27 4.82 6.05
CA ARG A 115 3.79 3.89 5.01
C ARG A 115 4.24 2.46 5.28
N ALA A 116 5.51 2.27 5.60
CA ALA A 116 6.04 0.96 5.98
C ALA A 116 5.33 0.41 7.22
N SER A 117 5.04 1.26 8.22
CA SER A 117 4.29 0.86 9.40
C SER A 117 2.82 0.54 9.10
N ALA A 118 2.18 1.25 8.17
CA ALA A 118 0.80 0.99 7.77
C ALA A 118 0.70 -0.37 7.07
N ASN A 119 1.60 -0.65 6.12
CA ASN A 119 1.70 -1.94 5.45
C ASN A 119 2.00 -3.06 6.45
N ALA A 120 2.95 -2.86 7.37
CA ALA A 120 3.28 -3.82 8.42
C ALA A 120 2.04 -4.22 9.27
N ARG A 121 1.24 -3.24 9.69
CA ARG A 121 0.03 -3.50 10.49
C ARG A 121 -1.03 -4.27 9.72
N LEU A 122 -1.18 -4.01 8.42
CA LEU A 122 -2.12 -4.73 7.57
C LEU A 122 -1.65 -6.17 7.36
N ILE A 123 -0.39 -6.37 6.98
CA ILE A 123 0.18 -7.69 6.72
C ILE A 123 0.10 -8.55 7.99
N LEU A 124 0.42 -8.00 9.17
CA LEU A 124 0.26 -8.68 10.45
C LEU A 124 -1.15 -9.26 10.67
N LYS A 125 -2.19 -8.55 10.24
CA LYS A 125 -3.59 -9.01 10.35
C LYS A 125 -3.95 -10.06 9.30
N ILE A 126 -3.23 -10.10 8.17
CA ILE A 126 -3.40 -11.10 7.11
C ILE A 126 -2.67 -12.40 7.43
N LEU A 127 -1.54 -12.34 8.15
CA LEU A 127 -0.73 -13.53 8.46
C LEU A 127 -1.53 -14.71 9.05
N PRO A 128 -2.51 -14.55 9.96
CA PRO A 128 -3.31 -15.67 10.44
C PRO A 128 -4.10 -16.38 9.32
N VAL A 129 -4.59 -15.61 8.34
CA VAL A 129 -5.29 -16.18 7.18
C VAL A 129 -4.31 -16.94 6.29
N LEU A 130 -3.09 -16.41 6.11
CA LEU A 130 -2.03 -17.10 5.40
C LEU A 130 -1.65 -18.42 6.10
N ASP A 131 -1.54 -18.41 7.43
CA ASP A 131 -1.26 -19.62 8.23
C ASP A 131 -2.36 -20.66 8.05
N ASP A 132 -3.63 -20.26 8.04
CA ASP A 132 -4.76 -21.17 7.82
C ASP A 132 -4.78 -21.74 6.41
N PHE A 133 -4.41 -20.94 5.40
CA PHE A 133 -4.21 -21.44 4.04
C PHE A 133 -3.11 -22.48 3.98
N ASP A 134 -1.92 -22.19 4.51
CA ASP A 134 -0.79 -23.13 4.50
C ASP A 134 -1.16 -24.43 5.24
N ARG A 135 -1.79 -24.32 6.41
CA ARG A 135 -2.29 -25.47 7.19
C ARG A 135 -3.29 -26.32 6.39
N ALA A 136 -4.21 -25.68 5.66
CA ALA A 136 -5.18 -26.37 4.84
C ALA A 136 -4.53 -27.11 3.67
N VAL A 137 -3.48 -26.52 3.06
CA VAL A 137 -2.72 -27.15 1.98
C VAL A 137 -1.88 -28.32 2.49
N GLU A 138 -1.19 -28.17 3.62
CA GLU A 138 -0.38 -29.23 4.24
C GLU A 138 -1.21 -30.47 4.63
N ASN A 139 -2.48 -30.26 4.98
CA ASN A 139 -3.41 -31.32 5.38
C ASN A 139 -4.39 -31.71 4.26
N LEU A 140 -4.12 -31.34 3.01
CA LEU A 140 -5.00 -31.65 1.88
C LEU A 140 -5.09 -33.17 1.66
N PRO A 141 -6.29 -33.78 1.75
CA PRO A 141 -6.46 -35.21 1.49
C PRO A 141 -5.99 -35.59 0.07
N PRO A 142 -5.27 -36.72 -0.10
CA PRO A 142 -4.77 -37.15 -1.40
C PRO A 142 -5.85 -37.25 -2.48
N GLU A 143 -7.08 -37.58 -2.11
CA GLU A 143 -8.21 -37.76 -3.02
C GLU A 143 -8.71 -36.44 -3.64
N LEU A 144 -8.38 -35.30 -3.02
CA LEU A 144 -8.74 -33.97 -3.49
C LEU A 144 -7.64 -33.31 -4.34
N GLN A 145 -6.45 -33.94 -4.43
CA GLN A 145 -5.37 -33.45 -5.28
C GLN A 145 -5.76 -33.56 -6.76
N GLY A 146 -5.52 -32.49 -7.54
CA GLY A 146 -5.88 -32.46 -8.97
C GLY A 146 -7.35 -32.16 -9.26
N VAL A 147 -8.20 -31.96 -8.24
CA VAL A 147 -9.58 -31.50 -8.46
C VAL A 147 -9.55 -30.02 -8.88
N GLY A 148 -10.16 -29.70 -10.03
CA GLY A 148 -9.97 -28.40 -10.68
C GLY A 148 -10.28 -27.15 -9.82
N TRP A 149 -11.28 -27.21 -8.94
CA TRP A 149 -11.58 -26.08 -8.04
C TRP A 149 -10.57 -25.97 -6.88
N VAL A 150 -10.04 -27.10 -6.40
CA VAL A 150 -8.97 -27.15 -5.39
C VAL A 150 -7.70 -26.54 -5.96
N GLU A 151 -7.32 -26.94 -7.18
CA GLU A 151 -6.18 -26.34 -7.88
C GLU A 151 -6.33 -24.84 -8.08
N GLY A 152 -7.56 -24.37 -8.35
CA GLY A 152 -7.89 -22.94 -8.39
C GLY A 152 -7.62 -22.22 -7.07
N ILE A 153 -7.98 -22.81 -5.93
CA ILE A 153 -7.68 -22.25 -4.61
C ILE A 153 -6.17 -22.26 -4.33
N LEU A 154 -5.46 -23.33 -4.70
CA LEU A 154 -4.01 -23.42 -4.55
C LEU A 154 -3.28 -22.34 -5.37
N LEU A 155 -3.79 -21.98 -6.56
CA LEU A 155 -3.28 -20.85 -7.35
C LEU A 155 -3.47 -19.52 -6.62
N ILE A 156 -4.62 -19.32 -5.96
CA ILE A 156 -4.89 -18.11 -5.18
C ILE A 156 -3.93 -18.01 -3.98
N GLN A 157 -3.70 -19.12 -3.26
CA GLN A 157 -2.75 -19.17 -2.15
C GLN A 157 -1.33 -18.79 -2.62
N ARG A 158 -0.86 -19.35 -3.74
CA ARG A 158 0.44 -18.98 -4.32
C ARG A 158 0.50 -17.50 -4.72
N LYS A 159 -0.55 -16.97 -5.33
CA LYS A 159 -0.63 -15.55 -5.71
C LYS A 159 -0.61 -14.64 -4.47
N LEU A 160 -1.27 -15.04 -3.39
CA LEU A 160 -1.25 -14.29 -2.12
C LEU A 160 0.18 -14.22 -1.57
N HIS A 161 0.90 -15.34 -1.51
CA HIS A 161 2.32 -15.37 -1.11
C HIS A 161 3.17 -14.45 -1.99
N GLN A 162 3.05 -14.55 -3.32
CA GLN A 162 3.80 -13.71 -4.25
C GLN A 162 3.55 -12.21 -4.08
N ILE A 163 2.29 -11.81 -3.81
CA ILE A 163 1.95 -10.39 -3.55
C ILE A 163 2.62 -9.92 -2.26
N LEU A 164 2.54 -10.72 -1.19
CA LEU A 164 3.15 -10.36 0.09
C LEU A 164 4.68 -10.30 0.00
N GLU A 165 5.30 -11.21 -0.75
CA GLU A 165 6.74 -11.19 -1.05
C GLU A 165 7.14 -9.94 -1.83
N ALA A 166 6.36 -9.53 -2.84
CA ALA A 166 6.61 -8.32 -3.61
C ALA A 166 6.51 -7.04 -2.74
N GLU A 167 5.67 -7.06 -1.71
CA GLU A 167 5.58 -6.00 -0.68
C GLU A 167 6.70 -6.10 0.38
N GLY A 168 7.61 -7.07 0.25
CA GLY A 168 8.82 -7.21 1.07
C GLY A 168 8.69 -8.19 2.24
N LEU A 169 7.61 -8.98 2.32
CA LEU A 169 7.47 -10.03 3.32
C LEU A 169 8.40 -11.21 2.99
N ARG A 170 9.15 -11.73 3.97
CA ARG A 170 10.00 -12.91 3.82
C ARG A 170 9.80 -13.87 4.98
N GLU A 171 9.69 -15.16 4.71
CA GLU A 171 9.63 -16.19 5.77
C GLU A 171 10.99 -16.28 6.51
N ILE A 172 10.95 -16.46 7.82
CA ILE A 172 12.13 -16.70 8.65
C ILE A 172 12.50 -18.19 8.53
N ALA A 173 13.65 -18.49 7.95
CA ALA A 173 14.20 -19.83 7.91
C ALA A 173 14.63 -20.27 9.31
N ALA A 174 13.85 -21.15 9.95
CA ALA A 174 14.05 -21.53 11.35
C ALA A 174 14.45 -23.00 11.53
N GLU A 175 13.83 -23.95 10.82
CA GLU A 175 14.08 -25.38 11.05
C GLU A 175 15.54 -25.78 10.77
N GLY A 176 16.14 -26.52 11.70
CA GLY A 176 17.54 -26.93 11.65
C GLY A 176 18.56 -25.82 11.93
N GLN A 177 18.12 -24.57 12.14
CA GLN A 177 19.00 -23.46 12.51
C GLN A 177 19.19 -23.37 14.04
N PRO A 178 20.28 -22.77 14.53
CA PRO A 178 20.39 -22.39 15.93
C PRO A 178 19.23 -21.49 16.37
N PHE A 179 18.73 -21.71 17.58
CA PHE A 179 17.73 -20.84 18.17
C PHE A 179 18.31 -19.43 18.38
N ASP A 180 17.57 -18.42 17.93
CA ASP A 180 17.91 -17.00 18.09
C ASP A 180 16.66 -16.26 18.57
N PRO A 181 16.64 -15.75 19.82
CA PRO A 181 15.52 -14.99 20.36
C PRO A 181 15.13 -13.74 19.54
N ALA A 182 16.03 -13.23 18.70
CA ALA A 182 15.71 -12.10 17.82
C ALA A 182 14.70 -12.48 16.73
N TYR A 183 14.67 -13.75 16.31
CA TYR A 183 13.86 -14.24 15.20
C TYR A 183 12.85 -15.34 15.62
N HIS A 184 13.10 -15.99 16.76
CA HIS A 184 12.38 -17.18 17.21
C HIS A 184 11.79 -17.00 18.60
N GLU A 185 10.62 -17.59 18.83
CA GLU A 185 9.98 -17.72 20.13
C GLU A 185 9.80 -19.21 20.44
N ALA A 186 10.51 -19.70 21.46
CA ALA A 186 10.46 -21.11 21.83
C ALA A 186 9.16 -21.42 22.59
N VAL A 187 8.37 -22.37 22.09
CA VAL A 187 7.08 -22.78 22.69
C VAL A 187 7.09 -24.18 23.27
N ALA A 188 8.08 -25.00 22.91
CA ALA A 188 8.29 -26.32 23.48
C ALA A 188 9.76 -26.74 23.40
N GLN A 189 10.15 -27.68 24.26
CA GLN A 189 11.43 -28.37 24.21
C GLN A 189 11.26 -29.73 23.52
N SER A 190 12.34 -30.21 22.89
CA SER A 190 12.36 -31.46 22.15
C SER A 190 13.56 -32.31 22.57
N ASP A 191 13.29 -33.57 22.96
CA ASP A 191 14.29 -34.59 23.30
C ASP A 191 14.93 -35.24 22.04
N ASP A 192 14.85 -34.57 20.89
CA ASP A 192 15.31 -35.14 19.62
C ASP A 192 16.83 -35.09 19.50
N SER A 193 17.47 -36.22 19.83
CA SER A 193 18.92 -36.39 19.79
C SER A 193 19.53 -36.32 18.39
N ARG A 194 18.73 -36.15 17.32
CA ARG A 194 19.24 -35.89 15.97
C ARG A 194 19.83 -34.49 15.82
N TYR A 195 19.43 -33.56 16.69
CA TYR A 195 19.85 -32.17 16.65
C TYR A 195 20.75 -31.81 17.84
N PRO A 196 21.78 -30.96 17.65
CA PRO A 196 22.51 -30.37 18.77
C PRO A 196 21.59 -29.59 19.71
N GLU A 197 21.97 -29.49 20.98
CA GLU A 197 21.27 -28.64 21.95
C GLU A 197 21.20 -27.18 21.45
N GLY A 198 20.03 -26.57 21.63
CA GLY A 198 19.78 -25.19 21.18
C GLY A 198 19.42 -25.06 19.70
N THR A 199 19.30 -26.16 18.95
CA THR A 199 18.82 -26.14 17.55
C THR A 199 17.30 -26.18 17.47
N VAL A 200 16.72 -25.45 16.53
CA VAL A 200 15.29 -25.51 16.21
C VAL A 200 14.99 -26.84 15.52
N THR A 201 14.13 -27.66 16.14
CA THR A 201 13.78 -29.00 15.62
C THR A 201 12.49 -29.01 14.82
N HIS A 202 11.60 -28.04 15.05
CA HIS A 202 10.33 -27.92 14.35
C HIS A 202 9.79 -26.48 14.44
N VAL A 203 9.11 -26.03 13.39
CA VAL A 203 8.43 -24.74 13.32
C VAL A 203 6.93 -24.95 13.52
N ALA A 204 6.43 -24.65 14.72
CA ALA A 204 5.00 -24.74 15.05
C ALA A 204 4.16 -23.63 14.36
N ARG A 205 4.78 -22.47 14.09
CA ARG A 205 4.18 -21.40 13.30
C ARG A 205 5.26 -20.59 12.61
N LYS A 206 5.10 -20.37 11.30
CA LYS A 206 6.02 -19.58 10.49
C LYS A 206 6.19 -18.15 11.02
N GLY A 207 7.44 -17.70 11.06
CA GLY A 207 7.83 -16.33 11.33
C GLY A 207 8.06 -15.56 10.02
N TYR A 208 7.93 -14.24 10.07
CA TYR A 208 8.10 -13.39 8.89
C TYR A 208 8.86 -12.09 9.21
N LEU A 209 9.69 -11.68 8.26
CA LEU A 209 10.36 -10.38 8.16
C LEU A 209 9.59 -9.50 7.18
N LEU A 210 9.55 -8.18 7.41
CA LEU A 210 9.16 -7.18 6.42
C LEU A 210 10.34 -6.25 6.17
N GLY A 211 10.96 -6.38 4.99
CA GLY A 211 12.30 -5.83 4.77
C GLY A 211 13.29 -6.47 5.76
N GLU A 212 13.98 -5.67 6.55
CA GLU A 212 14.94 -6.12 7.57
C GLU A 212 14.33 -6.28 8.97
N ARG A 213 13.06 -5.94 9.16
CA ARG A 213 12.41 -5.94 10.47
C ARG A 213 11.64 -7.24 10.70
N VAL A 214 11.79 -7.85 11.86
CA VAL A 214 10.92 -8.95 12.31
C VAL A 214 9.50 -8.44 12.49
N LEU A 215 8.60 -8.98 11.66
CA LEU A 215 7.19 -8.66 11.70
C LEU A 215 6.49 -9.57 12.72
N ARG A 216 6.77 -10.87 12.65
CA ARG A 216 6.31 -11.88 13.61
C ARG A 216 7.39 -12.95 13.78
N PRO A 217 7.84 -13.28 15.01
CA PRO A 217 8.81 -14.35 15.19
C PRO A 217 8.22 -15.72 14.83
N ALA A 218 9.09 -16.67 14.46
CA ALA A 218 8.67 -18.05 14.29
C ALA A 218 8.44 -18.69 15.66
N LEU A 219 7.32 -19.40 15.83
CA LEU A 219 7.12 -20.24 17.01
C LEU A 219 7.79 -21.57 16.77
N VAL A 220 8.71 -21.96 17.65
CA VAL A 220 9.60 -23.10 17.41
C VAL A 220 9.71 -24.05 18.59
N HIS A 221 10.03 -25.30 18.29
CA HIS A 221 10.49 -26.27 19.27
C HIS A 221 12.03 -26.31 19.24
N VAL A 222 12.66 -26.37 20.42
CA VAL A 222 14.12 -26.31 20.54
C VAL A 222 14.66 -27.58 21.19
N ALA A 223 15.73 -28.14 20.62
CA ALA A 223 16.41 -29.30 21.16
C ALA A 223 17.01 -29.00 22.53
N THR A 224 16.77 -29.89 23.49
CA THR A 224 17.41 -29.85 24.82
C THR A 224 18.23 -31.09 25.06
N SER A 225 19.37 -30.94 25.74
CA SER A 225 20.08 -32.10 26.28
C SER A 225 19.27 -32.69 27.44
N ARG A 226 19.02 -34.01 27.42
CA ARG A 226 18.50 -34.71 28.61
C ARG A 226 19.49 -34.53 29.77
N GLU A 227 19.10 -33.83 30.83
CA GLU A 227 19.67 -34.08 32.15
C GLU A 227 19.27 -35.51 32.53
N THR A 228 20.25 -36.41 32.58
CA THR A 228 20.00 -37.76 33.07
C THR A 228 19.90 -37.64 34.60
N PRO A 229 18.77 -38.03 35.24
CA PRO A 229 18.63 -37.99 36.69
C PRO A 229 19.57 -38.98 37.39
#